data_AF-I3Z2K0-F1
#
_entry.id   AF-I3Z2K0-F1
#
_cell.length_a   1.000
_cell.length_b   1.000
_cell.length_c   1.000
_cell.angle_alpha   90.00
_cell.angle_beta   90.00
_cell.angle_gamma   90.00
#
_symmetry.space_group_name_H-M   'P 1'
#
loop_
_entity.id
_entity.type
_entity.pdbx_description
1 polymer ?
#
loop_
_entity_poly.entity_id
_entity_poly.type
_entity_poly.pdbx_seq_one_letter_code
_entity_poly.pdbx_strand_id
1 'polypeptide(L)' 'MTTEQTASLEKRIEDLKSSLTGDMFQDMDTRDQIHNLEMQLKGVKPMDSHIDCVGCGS' A
#
# COMPACT_ATOMS: atom_id res chain seq x y z
N MET A 1 -8.67 4.51 -15.05
CA MET A 1 -7.42 5.19 -14.67
C MET A 1 -6.55 5.25 -15.92
N THR A 2 -6.06 6.43 -16.27
CA THR A 2 -5.24 6.68 -17.46
C THR A 2 -3.87 6.01 -17.29
N THR A 3 -3.39 5.36 -18.35
CA THR A 3 -2.17 4.53 -18.40
C THR A 3 -0.88 5.25 -17.99
N GLU A 4 -0.87 6.58 -17.98
CA GLU A 4 0.30 7.38 -17.54
C GLU A 4 0.44 7.48 -16.02
N GLN A 5 -0.66 7.45 -15.26
CA GLN A 5 -0.60 7.57 -13.81
C GLN A 5 -0.04 6.30 -13.17
N THR A 6 -0.37 5.14 -13.71
CA THR A 6 0.17 3.86 -13.23
C THR A 6 1.69 3.77 -13.42
N ALA A 7 2.20 4.19 -14.58
CA ALA A 7 3.63 4.19 -14.85
C ALA A 7 4.43 5.08 -13.88
N SER A 8 3.85 6.23 -13.49
CA SER A 8 4.49 7.12 -12.51
C SER A 8 4.51 6.53 -11.09
N LEU A 9 3.47 5.81 -10.71
CA LEU A 9 3.37 5.11 -9.42
C LEU A 9 4.34 3.92 -9.36
N GLU A 10 4.43 3.12 -10.42
CA GLU A 10 5.38 2.00 -10.52
C GLU A 10 6.81 2.47 -10.32
N LYS A 11 7.19 3.55 -11.02
CA LYS A 11 8.52 4.13 -10.90
C LYS A 11 8.81 4.62 -9.47
N ARG A 12 7.81 5.19 -8.78
CA ARG A 12 7.94 5.64 -7.40
C ARG A 12 8.08 4.47 -6.43
N ILE A 13 7.32 3.40 -6.64
CA ILE A 13 7.42 2.15 -5.86
C ILE A 13 8.81 1.54 -6.03
N GLU A 14 9.34 1.51 -7.25
CA GLU A 14 10.67 0.96 -7.54
C GLU A 14 11.80 1.76 -6.87
N ASP A 15 11.71 3.09 -6.92
CA ASP A 15 12.64 4.00 -6.23
C ASP A 15 12.63 3.79 -4.71
N LEU A 16 11.43 3.70 -4.12
CA LEU A 16 11.27 3.41 -2.70
C LEU A 16 11.79 2.01 -2.33
N LYS A 17 11.52 1.00 -3.17
CA LYS A 17 12.04 -0.37 -2.97
C LYS A 17 13.56 -0.42 -3.05
N SER A 18 14.18 0.36 -3.94
CA SER A 18 15.63 0.47 -4.05
C SER A 18 16.25 1.24 -2.87
N SER A 19 15.48 2.09 -2.21
CA SER A 19 15.90 2.79 -0.99
C SER A 19 15.77 1.94 0.27
N LEU A 20 15.19 0.73 0.18
CA LEU A 20 15.10 -0.19 1.30
C LEU A 20 16.50 -0.63 1.70
N THR A 21 16.81 -0.43 2.97
CA THR A 21 18.13 -0.74 3.54
C THR A 21 18.22 -2.19 4.02
N GLY A 22 17.08 -2.88 4.13
CA GLY A 22 16.95 -4.21 4.71
C GLY A 22 16.77 -4.19 6.23
N ASP A 23 16.84 -3.01 6.85
CA ASP A 23 16.54 -2.82 8.26
C ASP A 23 15.04 -2.63 8.45
N MET A 24 14.38 -3.61 9.05
CA MET A 24 12.92 -3.64 9.17
C MET A 24 12.34 -2.42 9.92
N PHE A 25 13.09 -1.81 10.85
CA PHE A 25 12.63 -0.64 11.58
C PHE A 25 12.75 0.63 10.73
N GLN A 26 13.87 0.81 10.03
CA GLN A 26 14.05 1.97 9.14
C GLN A 26 13.16 1.88 7.90
N ASP A 27 12.94 0.68 7.40
CA ASP A 27 12.14 0.41 6.22
C ASP A 27 10.63 0.38 6.50
N MET A 28 10.20 0.46 7.77
CA MET A 28 8.78 0.36 8.14
C MET A 28 7.93 1.42 7.44
N ASP A 29 8.39 2.68 7.47
CA ASP A 29 7.70 3.81 6.85
C ASP A 29 7.71 3.71 5.32
N THR A 30 8.88 3.39 4.74
CA THR A 30 9.05 3.18 3.30
C THR A 30 8.16 2.05 2.78
N ARG A 31 8.05 0.95 3.53
CA ARG A 31 7.19 -0.19 3.20
C ARG A 31 5.71 0.17 3.26
N ASP A 32 5.29 0.96 4.24
CA ASP A 32 3.91 1.43 4.33
C ASP A 32 3.56 2.33 3.13
N GLN A 33 4.45 3.25 2.76
CA GLN A 33 4.30 4.08 1.56
C GLN A 33 4.21 3.24 0.29
N ILE A 34 5.09 2.25 0.12
CA ILE A 34 5.05 1.31 -1.02
C ILE A 34 3.70 0.61 -1.08
N HIS A 35 3.22 0.11 0.05
CA HIS A 35 1.95 -0.62 0.11
C HIS A 35 0.77 0.27 -0.29
N ASN A 36 0.73 1.51 0.19
CA ASN A 36 -0.29 2.49 -0.20
C ASN A 36 -0.26 2.82 -1.69
N LEU A 37 0.94 3.00 -2.27
CA LEU A 37 1.10 3.25 -3.71
C LEU A 37 0.70 2.02 -4.54
N GLU A 38 1.05 0.81 -4.09
CA GLU A 38 0.63 -0.44 -4.75
C GLU A 38 -0.89 -0.64 -4.69
N MET A 39 -1.54 -0.23 -3.60
CA MET A 39 -3.00 -0.24 -3.48
C MET A 39 -3.66 0.72 -4.47
N GLN A 40 -3.13 1.94 -4.58
CA GLN A 40 -3.59 2.92 -5.57
C GLN A 40 -3.38 2.44 -7.01
N LEU A 41 -2.22 1.83 -7.28
CA LEU A 41 -1.88 1.27 -8.59
C LEU A 41 -2.83 0.15 -9.00
N LYS A 42 -3.07 -0.81 -8.10
CA LYS A 42 -3.95 -1.95 -8.35
C LYS A 42 -5.44 -1.56 -8.29
N GLY A 43 -5.75 -0.34 -7.84
CA GLY A 43 -7.12 0.13 -7.64
C GLY A 43 -7.88 -0.68 -6.59
N VAL A 44 -7.16 -1.41 -5.71
CA VAL A 44 -7.78 -2.18 -4.63
C VAL A 44 -8.08 -1.20 -3.51
N LYS A 45 -9.38 -1.01 -3.24
CA LYS A 45 -9.79 -0.26 -2.04
C LYS A 45 -9.20 -0.96 -0.82
N PRO A 46 -8.74 -0.22 0.21
CA PRO A 46 -8.42 -0.83 1.49
C PRO A 46 -9.63 -1.69 1.87
N MET A 47 -9.38 -2.92 2.34
CA MET A 47 -10.42 -3.80 2.86
C MET A 47 -11.44 -2.92 3.54
N ASP A 48 -12.65 -2.89 2.97
CA ASP A 48 -13.80 -2.27 3.59
C ASP A 48 -13.84 -2.90 4.97
N SER A 49 -13.35 -2.17 5.98
CA SER A 49 -13.45 -2.54 7.38
C SER A 49 -14.92 -2.38 7.77
N HIS A 50 -15.81 -3.09 7.07
CA HIS A 50 -16.92 -3.77 7.70
C HIS A 50 -16.32 -4.89 8.54
N ILE A 51 -15.67 -4.49 9.63
CA ILE A 51 -15.78 -5.24 10.86
C ILE A 51 -17.25 -5.10 11.24
N ASP A 52 -18.08 -5.94 10.64
CA ASP A 52 -19.30 -6.39 11.28
C ASP A 52 -18.79 -7.19 12.48
N CYS A 53 -18.45 -6.44 13.54
CA CYS A 53 -18.50 -7.00 14.87
C CYS A 53 -19.97 -7.36 15.05
N VAL A 54 -20.31 -8.56 14.58
CA VAL A 54 -21.45 -9.31 15.07
C VAL A 54 -21.09 -9.60 16.52
N GLY A 55 -21.23 -8.57 17.34
CA GLY A 55 -21.35 -8.70 18.77
C GLY A 55 -22.53 -9.64 18.95
N CYS A 56 -22.19 -10.89 19.18
CA CYS A 56 -23.11 -11.92 19.60
C CYS A 56 -23.87 -11.32 20.79
N GLY A 57 -25.10 -10.88 20.52
CA GLY A 57 -26.06 -10.61 21.56
C GLY A 57 -26.26 -11.92 22.31
N SER A 58 -25.74 -11.98 23.51
CA SER A 58 -26.12 -12.93 24.56
C SER A 58 -25.88 -12.26 25.90
#